data_AF-A0A0F8WJD1-F1
#
_entry.id   AF-A0A0F8WJD1-F1
#
_cell.length_a   1.000
_cell.length_b   1.000
_cell.length_c   1.000
_cell.angle_alpha   90.00
_cell.angle_beta   90.00
_cell.angle_gamma   90.00
#
_symmetry.space_group_name_H-M   'P 1'
#
loop_
_entity.id
_entity.type
_entity.pdbx_description
1 polymer ?
#
loop_
_entity_poly.entity_id
_entity_poly.type
_entity_poly.pdbx_seq_one_letter_code
_entity_poly.pdbx_strand_id
1 'polypeptide(L)'
;MPEIGETRKGHEINRVGSSYWIWYACLDCGKERWVGCRNGLPTSARCCSCSVKTPHIRQLRAELRNRICRNNPNWKGGRRKNTQGYVQIKLYPDDFFHSMVGAHGYVL
;
A
#
# COMPACT_ATOMS: atom_id res chain seq x y z
N MET A 1 -8.47 29.25 -1.56
CA MET A 1 -8.04 27.91 -2.00
C MET A 1 -6.59 28.07 -2.46
N PRO A 2 -5.66 27.17 -2.11
CA PRO A 2 -4.27 27.30 -2.54
C PRO A 2 -4.16 27.23 -4.07
N GLU A 3 -3.17 27.89 -4.66
CA GLU A 3 -2.93 27.85 -6.11
C GLU A 3 -2.10 26.62 -6.50
N ILE A 4 -2.35 26.01 -7.67
CA ILE A 4 -1.54 24.87 -8.13
C ILE A 4 -0.10 25.36 -8.35
N GLY A 5 0.84 24.70 -7.67
CA GLY A 5 2.25 25.09 -7.66
C GLY A 5 2.67 25.87 -6.41
N GLU A 6 1.72 26.31 -5.58
CA GLU A 6 2.03 26.98 -4.32
C GLU A 6 2.87 26.07 -3.43
N THR A 7 3.98 26.59 -2.90
CA THR A 7 4.90 25.83 -2.04
C THR A 7 4.91 26.43 -0.64
N ARG A 8 4.74 25.58 0.37
CA ARG A 8 4.72 25.94 1.80
C ARG A 8 5.61 25.02 2.63
N LYS A 9 6.05 25.49 3.79
CA LYS A 9 6.73 24.64 4.78
C LYS A 9 5.71 23.79 5.54
N GLY A 10 6.12 22.61 6.01
CA GLY A 10 5.23 21.69 6.74
C GLY A 10 4.45 22.35 7.89
N HIS A 11 5.11 23.18 8.71
CA HIS A 11 4.46 23.85 9.83
C HIS A 11 3.38 24.88 9.42
N GLU A 12 3.45 25.46 8.22
CA GLU A 12 2.44 26.41 7.70
C GLU A 12 1.13 25.71 7.31
N ILE A 13 1.16 24.38 7.13
CA ILE A 13 0.03 23.55 6.72
C ILE A 13 -0.35 22.50 7.79
N ASN A 14 0.02 22.74 9.05
CA ASN A 14 -0.22 21.83 10.18
C ASN A 14 0.36 20.42 9.98
N ARG A 15 1.56 20.32 9.38
CA ARG A 15 2.33 19.08 9.25
C ARG A 15 3.60 19.15 10.10
N VAL A 16 3.97 18.01 10.68
CA VAL A 16 5.24 17.86 11.42
C VAL A 16 6.41 17.84 10.43
N GLY A 17 7.47 18.59 10.74
CA GLY A 17 8.74 18.60 9.99
C GLY A 17 9.01 19.90 9.21
N SER A 18 10.26 20.02 8.75
CA SER A 18 10.77 21.19 8.00
C SER A 18 10.72 21.02 6.47
N SER A 19 10.20 19.89 5.98
CA SER A 19 10.09 19.62 4.55
C SER A 19 9.15 20.59 3.85
N TYR A 20 9.44 20.90 2.59
CA TYR A 20 8.56 21.68 1.72
C TYR A 20 7.47 20.80 1.12
N TRP A 21 6.31 21.41 0.92
CA TRP A 21 5.11 20.81 0.34
C TRP A 21 4.61 21.71 -0.77
N ILE A 22 4.14 21.11 -1.85
CA ILE A 22 3.56 21.79 -3.01
C ILE A 22 2.08 21.43 -3.14
N TRP A 23 1.22 22.41 -3.41
CA TRP A 23 -0.18 22.16 -3.77
C TRP A 23 -0.24 21.67 -5.21
N TYR A 24 -0.69 20.43 -5.41
CA TYR A 24 -0.63 19.75 -6.70
C TYR A 24 -1.87 18.88 -6.96
N ALA A 25 -2.33 18.87 -8.20
CA ALA A 25 -3.45 18.05 -8.65
C ALA A 25 -2.96 16.68 -9.16
N CYS A 26 -3.62 15.60 -8.74
CA CYS A 26 -3.31 14.26 -9.25
C CYS A 26 -3.51 14.18 -10.78
N LEU A 27 -2.51 13.69 -11.52
CA LEU A 27 -2.59 13.56 -12.99
C LEU A 27 -3.76 12.68 -13.48
N ASP A 28 -4.18 11.69 -12.69
CA ASP A 28 -5.19 10.74 -13.13
C ASP A 28 -6.62 11.12 -12.69
N CYS A 29 -6.79 11.76 -11.52
CA CYS A 29 -8.13 12.04 -10.97
C CYS A 29 -8.41 13.52 -10.69
N GLY A 30 -7.45 14.42 -10.94
CA GLY A 30 -7.59 15.86 -10.72
C GLY A 30 -7.65 16.29 -9.25
N LYS A 31 -7.74 15.36 -8.29
CA LYS A 31 -7.84 15.69 -6.86
C LYS A 31 -6.62 16.46 -6.38
N GLU A 32 -6.85 17.67 -5.89
CA GLU A 32 -5.86 18.56 -5.30
C GLU A 32 -5.47 18.14 -3.88
N ARG A 33 -4.21 18.41 -3.52
CA ARG A 33 -3.65 18.10 -2.20
C ARG A 33 -2.25 18.69 -2.05
N TRP A 34 -1.79 18.80 -0.81
CA TRP A 34 -0.38 18.98 -0.49
C TRP A 34 0.40 17.68 -0.74
N VAL A 35 1.46 17.76 -1.54
CA VAL A 35 2.43 16.67 -1.79
C VAL A 35 3.81 17.16 -1.36
N GLY A 36 4.61 16.32 -0.71
CA GLY A 36 6.00 16.68 -0.40
C GLY A 36 6.74 17.01 -1.70
N CYS A 37 7.60 18.03 -1.70
CA CYS A 37 8.38 18.41 -2.87
C CYS A 37 9.89 18.29 -2.64
N ARG A 38 10.62 18.04 -3.72
CA ARG A 38 12.08 18.02 -3.76
C ARG A 38 12.53 18.72 -5.02
N ASN A 39 13.43 19.71 -4.89
CA ASN A 39 13.89 20.55 -6.00
C ASN A 39 12.73 21.22 -6.77
N GLY A 40 11.71 21.70 -6.05
CA GLY A 40 10.52 22.34 -6.65
C GLY A 40 9.53 21.39 -7.34
N LEU A 41 9.81 20.08 -7.38
CA LEU A 41 8.95 19.09 -8.01
C LEU A 41 8.19 18.25 -6.99
N PRO A 42 6.93 17.86 -7.26
CA PRO A 42 6.19 16.96 -6.38
C PRO A 42 6.87 15.59 -6.35
N THR A 43 7.07 15.04 -5.15
CA THR A 43 7.62 13.68 -4.96
C THR A 43 6.74 12.60 -5.59
N SER A 44 5.46 12.87 -5.78
CA SER A 44 4.54 11.97 -6.48
C SER A 44 3.49 12.75 -7.27
N ALA A 45 3.44 12.49 -8.58
CA ALA A 45 2.46 13.08 -9.48
C ALA A 45 1.04 12.49 -9.33
N ARG A 46 0.90 11.34 -8.65
CA ARG A 46 -0.37 10.59 -8.53
C ARG A 46 -0.81 10.41 -7.09
N CYS A 47 -2.11 10.46 -6.84
CA CYS A 47 -2.67 10.20 -5.52
C CYS A 47 -2.49 8.75 -5.07
N CYS A 48 -2.58 8.48 -3.77
CA CYS A 48 -2.36 7.12 -3.26
C CYS A 48 -3.30 6.11 -3.95
N SER A 49 -4.58 6.47 -4.13
CA SER A 49 -5.57 5.63 -4.80
C SER A 49 -5.34 5.46 -6.30
N CYS A 50 -4.72 6.42 -6.99
CA CYS A 50 -4.39 6.30 -8.41
C CYS A 50 -3.02 5.64 -8.64
N SER A 51 -2.03 5.94 -7.80
CA SER A 51 -0.70 5.31 -7.84
C SER A 51 -0.79 3.79 -7.72
N VAL A 52 -1.66 3.28 -6.85
CA VAL A 52 -1.89 1.82 -6.70
C VAL A 52 -2.58 1.16 -7.90
N LYS A 53 -3.17 1.94 -8.80
CA LYS A 53 -3.81 1.43 -10.03
C LYS A 53 -2.84 1.33 -11.20
N THR A 54 -1.63 1.88 -11.07
CA THR A 54 -0.65 1.84 -12.16
C THR A 54 -0.26 0.38 -12.49
N PRO A 55 -0.05 0.03 -13.78
CA PRO A 55 0.25 -1.34 -14.19
C PRO A 55 1.45 -1.94 -13.45
N HIS A 56 2.53 -1.16 -13.33
CA HIS A 56 3.74 -1.56 -12.61
C HIS A 56 3.46 -1.92 -11.13
N ILE A 57 2.68 -1.10 -10.41
CA ILE A 57 2.35 -1.40 -9.01
C ILE A 57 1.38 -2.58 -8.90
N ARG A 58 0.46 -2.75 -9.85
CA ARG A 58 -0.43 -3.93 -9.90
C ARG A 58 0.38 -5.21 -10.09
N GLN A 59 1.32 -5.20 -11.03
CA GLN A 59 2.21 -6.34 -11.28
C GLN A 59 3.07 -6.64 -10.06
N LEU A 60 3.76 -5.65 -9.48
CA LEU A 60 4.55 -5.84 -8.26
C LEU A 60 3.71 -6.37 -7.11
N ARG A 61 2.45 -5.93 -6.96
CA ARG A 61 1.54 -6.47 -5.93
C ARG A 61 1.15 -7.92 -6.20
N ALA A 62 0.93 -8.31 -7.46
CA ALA A 62 0.67 -9.69 -7.81
C ALA A 62 1.90 -10.57 -7.52
N GLU A 63 3.09 -10.12 -7.91
CA GLU A 63 4.35 -10.81 -7.62
C GLU A 63 4.62 -10.90 -6.11
N LEU A 64 4.41 -9.81 -5.36
CA LEU A 64 4.57 -9.79 -3.91
C LEU A 64 3.58 -10.74 -3.22
N ARG A 65 2.32 -10.83 -3.69
CA ARG A 65 1.37 -11.81 -3.16
C ARG A 65 1.88 -13.24 -3.36
N ASN A 66 2.50 -13.53 -4.51
CA ASN A 66 3.13 -14.82 -4.76
C ASN A 66 4.36 -15.06 -3.88
N ARG A 67 5.02 -13.99 -3.40
CA ARG A 67 6.12 -14.07 -2.43
C ARG A 67 5.66 -14.22 -0.97
N ILE A 68 4.38 -14.07 -0.61
CA ILE A 68 3.87 -14.37 0.76
C ILE A 68 3.70 -15.89 0.96
N CYS A 69 4.63 -16.66 0.43
CA CYS A 69 4.58 -18.11 0.37
C CYS A 69 5.89 -18.70 0.91
N ARG A 70 6.08 -20.01 0.70
CA ARG A 70 7.23 -20.81 1.16
C ARG A 70 8.61 -20.16 0.93
N ASN A 71 8.75 -19.30 -0.08
CA ASN A 71 10.03 -18.69 -0.46
C ASN A 71 10.38 -17.38 0.29
N ASN A 72 9.51 -16.88 1.17
CA ASN A 72 9.84 -15.71 1.99
C ASN A 72 10.52 -16.17 3.31
N PRO A 73 11.73 -15.71 3.63
CA PRO A 73 12.46 -16.13 4.83
C PRO A 73 11.72 -15.80 6.13
N ASN A 74 10.80 -14.83 6.11
CA ASN A 74 9.94 -14.48 7.24
C ASN A 74 8.63 -15.27 7.27
N TRP A 75 8.41 -16.20 6.35
CA TRP A 75 7.18 -17.00 6.28
C TRP A 75 7.18 -18.07 7.37
N LYS A 76 6.37 -17.86 8.41
CA LYS A 76 6.21 -18.78 9.55
C LYS A 76 5.12 -19.82 9.30
N GLY A 77 5.18 -20.50 8.14
CA GLY A 77 4.21 -21.55 7.77
C GLY A 77 2.78 -21.05 7.53
N GLY A 78 2.61 -19.78 7.15
CA GLY A 78 1.29 -19.23 6.82
C GLY A 78 0.34 -19.06 8.01
N ARG A 79 0.86 -19.01 9.24
CA ARG A 79 0.06 -18.85 10.46
C ARG A 79 -0.31 -17.39 10.71
N ARG A 80 -1.58 -17.11 11.04
CA ARG A 80 -2.04 -15.79 11.53
C ARG A 80 -3.02 -15.95 12.69
N LYS A 81 -2.98 -15.06 13.67
CA LYS A 81 -3.98 -15.02 14.74
C LYS A 81 -5.20 -14.23 14.29
N ASN A 82 -6.40 -14.74 14.51
CA ASN A 82 -7.62 -13.96 14.32
C ASN A 82 -7.86 -13.05 15.53
N THR A 83 -8.89 -12.20 15.45
CA THR A 83 -9.29 -11.29 16.54
C THR A 83 -9.73 -12.01 17.81
N GLN A 84 -10.12 -13.28 17.71
CA GLN A 84 -10.55 -14.14 18.82
C GLN A 84 -9.39 -14.97 19.42
N GLY A 85 -8.17 -14.85 18.89
CA GLY A 85 -6.98 -15.55 19.39
C GLY A 85 -6.67 -16.91 18.74
N TYR A 86 -7.54 -17.44 17.87
CA TYR A 86 -7.28 -18.68 17.14
C TYR A 86 -6.20 -18.50 16.07
N VAL A 87 -5.44 -19.56 15.81
CA VAL A 87 -4.37 -19.59 14.81
C VAL A 87 -4.91 -20.16 13.51
N GLN A 88 -5.07 -19.31 12.50
CA GLN A 88 -5.43 -19.75 11.16
C GLN A 88 -4.17 -20.16 10.38
N ILE A 89 -4.22 -21.30 9.69
CA ILE A 89 -3.12 -21.83 8.88
C ILE A 89 -3.48 -21.70 7.38
N LYS A 90 -2.60 -21.06 6.61
CA LYS A 90 -2.70 -21.02 5.14
C LYS A 90 -2.35 -22.39 4.56
N LEU A 91 -3.30 -23.07 3.93
CA LEU A 91 -3.06 -24.33 3.21
C LEU A 91 -2.94 -24.07 1.70
N TYR A 92 -2.17 -24.91 1.02
CA TYR A 92 -1.99 -24.87 -0.43
C TYR A 92 -2.85 -25.96 -1.11
N PRO A 93 -3.19 -25.81 -2.40
CA PRO A 93 -4.06 -26.77 -3.12
C PRO A 93 -3.59 -28.23 -3.10
N ASP A 94 -2.30 -28.47 -2.87
CA ASP A 94 -1.67 -29.78 -2.74
C ASP A 94 -1.75 -30.37 -1.32
N ASP A 95 -2.24 -29.63 -0.34
CA ASP A 95 -2.37 -30.09 1.05
C ASP A 95 -3.61 -30.97 1.26
N PHE A 96 -3.48 -32.06 2.02
CA PHE A 96 -4.56 -32.99 2.32
C PHE A 96 -5.78 -32.30 2.94
N PHE A 97 -5.57 -31.28 3.78
CA PHE A 97 -6.64 -30.56 4.45
C PHE A 97 -7.22 -29.39 3.63
N HIS A 98 -6.81 -29.22 2.36
CA HIS A 98 -7.27 -28.08 1.56
C HIS A 98 -8.80 -28.06 1.39
N SER A 99 -9.48 -29.20 1.37
CA SER A 99 -10.96 -29.24 1.31
C SER A 99 -11.63 -28.51 2.49
N MET A 100 -10.92 -28.27 3.59
CA MET A 100 -11.41 -27.57 4.78
C MET A 100 -11.11 -26.06 4.80
N VAL A 101 -10.45 -25.51 3.76
CA VAL A 101 -10.15 -24.07 3.73
C VAL A 101 -11.36 -23.22 3.40
N GLY A 102 -11.49 -22.07 4.08
CA GLY A 102 -12.44 -21.04 3.70
C GLY A 102 -12.01 -20.26 2.44
N ALA A 103 -12.82 -19.27 2.02
CA ALA A 103 -12.61 -18.47 0.81
C ALA A 103 -11.24 -17.75 0.70
N HIS A 104 -10.52 -17.62 1.82
CA HIS A 104 -9.21 -16.98 1.87
C HIS A 104 -8.03 -17.97 1.86
N GLY A 105 -8.29 -19.28 1.74
CA GLY A 105 -7.27 -20.33 1.75
C GLY A 105 -6.68 -20.58 3.15
N TYR A 106 -7.47 -20.34 4.20
CA TYR A 106 -7.09 -20.59 5.58
C TYR A 106 -8.05 -21.59 6.22
N VAL A 107 -7.50 -22.49 7.04
CA VAL A 107 -8.24 -23.33 7.99
C VAL A 107 -8.04 -22.79 9.41
N LEU A 108 -9.04 -22.96 10.27
CA LEU A 108 -8.97 -22.58 11.69
C LEU A 108 -8.27 -23.67 12.51
#